data_AF-A0A2N6QLJ3-F1
#
_entry.id   AF-A0A2N6QLJ3-F1
#
_cell.length_a   1.000
_cell.length_b   1.000
_cell.length_c   1.000
_cell.angle_alpha   90.00
_cell.angle_beta   90.00
_cell.angle_gamma   90.00
#
_symmetry.space_group_name_H-M   'P 1'
#
loop_
_entity.id
_entity.type
_entity.pdbx_description
1 polymer ?
#
loop_
_entity_poly.entity_id
_entity_poly.type
_entity_poly.pdbx_seq_one_letter_code
_entity_poly.pdbx_strand_id
1 'polypeptide(L)' 'MKQADIHIDWQKEFQEFQEILNSGLHPEWLYSAKANLVLTPAYTGEGKQYFFTEDIVKASEIIPFF' A
#
# COMPACT_ATOMS: atom_id res chain seq x y z
N MET A 1 -4.16 -21.21 -12.68
CA MET A 1 -5.04 -20.05 -12.44
C MET A 1 -4.40 -18.87 -13.15
N LYS A 2 -5.09 -18.24 -14.12
CA LYS A 2 -4.57 -17.02 -14.75
C LYS A 2 -4.61 -15.91 -13.70
N GLN A 3 -3.44 -15.37 -13.36
CA GLN A 3 -3.34 -14.18 -12.55
C GLN A 3 -4.08 -13.07 -13.33
N ALA A 4 -5.15 -12.52 -12.75
CA ALA A 4 -5.76 -11.35 -13.33
C ALA A 4 -4.71 -10.24 -13.24
N ASP A 5 -4.35 -9.63 -14.36
CA ASP A 5 -3.57 -8.40 -14.38
C ASP A 5 -4.45 -7.31 -13.74
N ILE A 6 -4.34 -7.17 -12.42
CA ILE A 6 -4.92 -6.06 -11.70
C ILE A 6 -4.01 -4.87 -11.99
N HIS A 7 -4.49 -3.95 -12.83
CA HIS A 7 -3.77 -2.73 -13.16
C HIS A 7 -3.93 -1.75 -12.00
N ILE A 8 -3.14 -1.95 -10.95
CA ILE A 8 -3.17 -1.13 -9.73
C ILE A 8 -2.61 0.26 -10.06
N ASP A 9 -3.48 1.27 -10.03
CA ASP A 9 -3.06 2.67 -10.02
C ASP A 9 -2.65 3.05 -8.60
N TRP A 10 -1.38 2.85 -8.30
CA TRP A 10 -0.82 3.13 -6.98
C TRP A 10 -1.05 4.58 -6.54
N GLN A 11 -1.12 5.57 -7.43
CA GLN A 11 -1.36 6.95 -6.99
C GLN A 11 -2.77 7.16 -6.44
N LYS A 12 -3.75 6.44 -6.99
CA LYS A 12 -5.16 6.55 -6.62
C LYS A 12 -5.54 5.63 -5.47
N GLU A 13 -5.05 4.40 -5.48
CA GLU A 13 -5.43 3.37 -4.50
C GLU A 13 -4.72 3.54 -3.16
N PHE A 14 -3.50 4.11 -3.15
CA PHE A 14 -2.78 4.38 -1.91
C PHE A 14 -3.18 5.67 -1.21
N GLN A 15 -4.18 6.40 -1.71
CA GLN A 15 -4.68 7.60 -1.04
C GLN A 15 -5.12 7.30 0.40
N GLU A 16 -5.68 6.10 0.65
CA GLU A 16 -6.10 5.68 1.99
C GLU A 16 -4.92 5.38 2.95
N PHE A 17 -3.72 5.16 2.42
CA PHE A 17 -2.51 4.93 3.21
C PHE A 17 -1.59 6.15 3.25
N GLN A 18 -2.06 7.32 2.79
CA GLN A 18 -1.30 8.57 2.91
C GLN A 18 -0.98 8.92 4.35
N GLU A 19 -1.82 8.55 5.33
CA GLU A 19 -1.48 8.74 6.75
C GLU A 19 -0.23 7.96 7.16
N ILE A 20 -0.03 6.76 6.61
CA ILE A 20 1.16 5.94 6.88
C ILE A 20 2.37 6.54 6.17
N LEU A 21 2.23 6.91 4.89
CA LEU A 21 3.31 7.54 4.12
C LEU A 21 3.73 8.91 4.69
N ASN A 22 2.80 9.65 5.30
CA ASN A 22 3.07 10.94 5.94
C ASN A 22 3.39 10.83 7.44
N SER A 23 3.56 9.61 7.97
CA SER A 23 3.85 9.41 9.40
C SER A 23 5.32 9.67 9.76
N GLY A 24 6.19 9.95 8.78
CA GLY A 24 7.64 10.00 8.95
C GLY A 24 8.30 8.64 9.23
N LEU A 25 7.53 7.54 9.25
CA LEU A 25 8.08 6.19 9.39
C LEU A 25 8.60 5.70 8.04
N HIS A 26 9.84 5.22 8.03
CA HIS A 26 10.39 4.59 6.83
C HIS A 26 9.56 3.34 6.46
N PRO A 27 9.06 3.21 5.23
CA PRO A 27 8.23 2.07 4.79
C PRO A 27 8.87 0.70 5.08
N GLU A 28 10.19 0.59 4.88
CA GLU A 28 10.92 -0.65 5.20
C GLU A 28 10.91 -1.00 6.69
N TRP A 29 10.81 -0.02 7.60
CA TRP A 29 10.74 -0.28 9.04
C TRP A 29 9.37 -0.85 9.40
N LEU A 30 8.31 -0.32 8.79
CA LEU A 30 6.97 -0.87 8.94
C LEU A 30 6.90 -2.30 8.41
N TYR A 31 7.46 -2.55 7.23
CA TYR A 31 7.55 -3.89 6.67
C TYR A 31 8.39 -4.83 7.56
N SER A 32 9.54 -4.38 8.06
CA SER A 32 10.42 -5.17 8.94
C SER A 32 9.74 -5.54 10.26
N ALA A 33 8.93 -4.65 10.82
CA ALA A 33 8.20 -4.89 12.07
C ALA A 33 6.94 -5.77 11.88
N LYS A 34 6.35 -5.77 10.69
CA LYS A 34 5.04 -6.38 10.38
C LYS A 34 5.04 -7.01 8.97
N ALA A 35 6.01 -7.87 8.68
CA ALA A 35 6.16 -8.47 7.35
C ALA A 35 4.91 -9.26 6.95
N ASN A 36 4.44 -9.07 5.72
CA ASN A 36 3.29 -9.76 5.12
C ASN A 36 1.98 -9.65 5.90
N LEU A 37 1.83 -8.60 6.73
CA LEU A 37 0.57 -8.34 7.41
C LEU A 37 -0.42 -7.77 6.41
N VAL A 38 -1.63 -8.35 6.38
CA VAL A 38 -2.77 -7.75 5.69
C VAL A 38 -3.12 -6.44 6.41
N LEU A 39 -2.98 -5.33 5.69
CA LEU A 39 -3.46 -4.03 6.13
C LEU A 39 -4.98 -4.02 6.12
N THR A 40 -5.57 -3.15 6.94
CA THR A 40 -7.01 -2.93 6.90
C THR A 40 -7.43 -2.62 5.45
N PRO A 41 -8.45 -3.33 4.94
CA PRO A 41 -8.86 -3.18 3.56
C PRO A 41 -9.34 -1.76 3.31
N ALA A 42 -8.84 -1.19 2.22
CA ALA A 42 -9.16 0.17 1.79
C ALA A 42 -10.27 0.15 0.72
N TYR A 43 -11.12 1.17 0.72
CA TYR A 43 -12.18 1.33 -0.29
C TYR A 43 -11.63 2.08 -1.50
N THR A 44 -11.18 1.35 -2.51
CA THR A 44 -10.75 1.98 -3.75
C THR A 44 -11.94 2.27 -4.66
N GLY A 45 -11.70 3.00 -5.75
CA GLY A 45 -12.69 3.23 -6.81
C GLY A 45 -13.19 1.94 -7.48
N GLU A 46 -12.57 0.80 -7.20
CA GLU A 46 -12.93 -0.53 -7.71
C GLU A 46 -13.60 -1.43 -6.65
N GLY A 47 -13.78 -0.93 -5.43
CA GLY A 47 -14.38 -1.65 -4.31
C GLY A 47 -13.40 -1.91 -3.18
N LYS A 48 -13.71 -2.91 -2.35
CA LYS A 48 -12.90 -3.24 -1.17
C LYS A 48 -11.68 -4.05 -1.59
N GLN A 49 -10.50 -3.47 -1.48
CA GLN A 49 -9.24 -4.14 -1.79
C GLN A 49 -8.41 -4.41 -0.54
N TYR A 50 -7.62 -5.47 -0.59
CA TYR A 50 -6.72 -5.87 0.49
C TYR A 50 -5.29 -5.49 0.10
N PHE A 51 -4.61 -4.82 1.03
CA PHE A 51 -3.22 -4.40 0.84
C PHE A 51 -2.35 -5.11 1.85
N PHE A 52 -1.07 -5.27 1.51
CA PHE A 52 -0.06 -5.82 2.39
C PHE A 52 0.96 -4.75 2.77
N THR A 53 1.68 -4.97 3.86
CA THR A 53 2.81 -4.09 4.23
C THR A 53 3.88 -3.99 3.14
N GLU A 54 4.03 -5.01 2.28
CA GLU A 54 4.91 -4.93 1.09
C GLU A 54 4.41 -3.93 0.04
N ASP A 55 3.10 -3.72 -0.06
CA ASP A 55 2.55 -2.78 -1.04
C ASP A 55 2.86 -1.34 -0.64
N ILE A 56 3.04 -1.06 0.65
CA ILE A 56 3.51 0.25 1.13
C ILE A 56 4.93 0.53 0.65
N VAL A 57 5.79 -0.50 0.63
CA VAL A 57 7.16 -0.38 0.11
C VAL A 57 7.11 -0.04 -1.38
N LYS A 58 6.33 -0.79 -2.17
CA LYS A 58 6.15 -0.51 -3.61
C LYS A 58 5.58 0.89 -3.85
N ALA A 59 4.58 1.30 -3.07
CA ALA A 59 3.97 2.62 -3.19
C ALA A 59 4.96 3.75 -2.89
N SER A 60 5.87 3.57 -1.91
CA SER A 60 6.87 4.57 -1.55
C SER A 60 7.94 4.82 -2.62
N GLU A 61 8.10 3.91 -3.59
CA GLU A 61 8.98 4.14 -4.75
C GLU A 61 8.38 5.13 -5.76
N ILE A 62 7.05 5.29 -5.73
CA ILE A 62 6.28 6.11 -6.69
C ILE A 62 5.76 7.39 -6.02
N ILE A 63 5.40 7.30 -4.74
CA ILE A 63 4.81 8.39 -3.95
C ILE A 63 5.84 8.89 -2.94
N PRO A 64 6.23 10.18 -3.01
CA PRO A 64 7.10 10.76 -1.99
C PRO A 64 6.48 10.63 -0.60
N PHE A 65 7.26 10.13 0.36
CA PHE A 65 6.91 10.09 1.78
C PHE A 65 7.67 11.19 2.54
N PHE A 66 7.04 11.78 3.56
CA PHE A 66 7.54 12.95 4.28
C PHE A 66 7.47 12.77 5.80
#